data_AF-A0AAN9BX36-F1
#
_entry.id   AF-A0AAN9BX36-F1
#
_cell.length_a   1.000
_cell.length_b   1.000
_cell.length_c   1.000
_cell.angle_alpha   90.00
_cell.angle_beta   90.00
_cell.angle_gamma   90.00
#
_symmetry.space_group_name_H-M   'P 1'
#
loop_
_entity.id
_entity.type
_entity.pdbx_description
1 polymer ?
#
loop_
_entity_poly.entity_id
_entity_poly.type
_entity_poly.pdbx_seq_one_letter_code
_entity_poly.pdbx_strand_id
1 'polypeptide(L)'
;MSNMVDFYHYTSEASVDLIINSGMIRESPDGGADAMLGPGVYGTAVTPAAGKRAIANNNWAKGWQTRERGGHVDYVFKIRIPRQSVLEYNVGTRHIYLHKGAIVLGTYEWECYEV
;
A
#
# COMPACT_ATOMS: atom_id res chain seq x y z
N MET A 1 -16.69 -3.98 -19.02
CA MET A 1 -15.49 -3.16 -18.75
C MET A 1 -14.99 -3.56 -17.37
N SER A 2 -13.75 -4.02 -17.25
CA SER A 2 -13.18 -4.36 -15.94
C SER A 2 -12.94 -3.06 -15.17
N ASN A 3 -13.65 -2.85 -14.06
CA ASN A 3 -13.45 -1.68 -13.20
C ASN A 3 -12.12 -1.86 -12.44
N MET A 4 -11.11 -1.07 -12.79
CA MET A 4 -9.77 -1.13 -12.16
C MET A 4 -9.63 0.00 -11.13
N VAL A 5 -8.77 -0.21 -10.13
CA VAL A 5 -8.35 0.81 -9.18
C VAL A 5 -6.83 0.96 -9.21
N ASP A 6 -6.37 2.18 -8.95
CA ASP A 6 -4.96 2.45 -8.66
C ASP A 6 -4.71 2.16 -7.18
N PHE A 7 -3.98 1.08 -6.92
CA PHE A 7 -3.59 0.66 -5.59
C PHE A 7 -2.18 1.18 -5.31
N TYR A 8 -2.06 2.15 -4.40
CA TYR A 8 -0.78 2.70 -3.99
C TYR A 8 -0.26 1.99 -2.74
N HIS A 9 0.83 1.25 -2.88
CA HIS A 9 1.57 0.65 -1.78
C HIS A 9 2.83 1.44 -1.50
N TYR A 10 2.82 2.19 -0.40
CA TYR A 10 3.95 3.01 0.03
C TYR A 10 4.93 2.20 0.87
N THR A 11 6.21 2.42 0.62
CA THR A 11 7.28 1.64 1.24
C THR A 11 8.59 2.42 1.30
N SER A 12 9.62 1.79 1.88
CA SER A 12 10.98 2.32 1.93
C SER A 12 11.85 1.78 0.80
N GLU A 13 12.96 2.47 0.53
CA GLU A 13 13.96 2.06 -0.46
C GLU A 13 14.43 0.60 -0.25
N ALA A 14 14.81 0.25 0.98
CA ALA A 14 15.23 -1.12 1.31
C ALA A 14 14.14 -2.17 1.01
N SER A 15 12.87 -1.81 1.16
CA SER A 15 11.76 -2.69 0.83
C SER A 15 11.49 -2.76 -0.68
N VAL A 16 11.78 -1.71 -1.46
CA VAL A 16 11.71 -1.74 -2.92
C VAL A 16 12.59 -2.86 -3.48
N ASP A 17 13.85 -2.93 -3.05
CA ASP A 17 14.79 -3.96 -3.52
C ASP A 17 14.29 -5.37 -3.22
N LEU A 18 13.74 -5.59 -2.02
CA LEU A 18 13.20 -6.89 -1.62
C LEU A 18 11.96 -7.26 -2.44
N ILE A 19 11.08 -6.30 -2.72
CA ILE A 19 9.87 -6.51 -3.52
C ILE A 19 10.22 -6.81 -4.98
N ILE A 20 11.13 -6.04 -5.57
CA ILE A 20 11.58 -6.25 -6.95
C ILE A 20 12.26 -7.61 -7.08
N ASN A 21 13.20 -7.94 -6.19
CA ASN A 21 13.93 -9.21 -6.25
C ASN A 21 13.04 -10.44 -6.03
N SER A 22 12.01 -10.33 -5.19
CA SER A 22 11.07 -11.43 -4.95
C SER A 22 9.92 -11.49 -5.95
N GLY A 23 9.70 -10.43 -6.74
CA GLY A 23 8.58 -10.30 -7.67
C GLY A 23 7.21 -10.21 -6.99
N MET A 24 7.15 -9.96 -5.68
CA MET A 24 5.90 -9.92 -4.94
C MET A 24 5.93 -8.97 -3.74
N ILE A 25 4.77 -8.40 -3.42
CA ILE A 25 4.53 -7.73 -2.13
C ILE A 25 3.92 -8.77 -1.20
N ARG A 26 4.67 -9.13 -0.15
CA ARG A 26 4.23 -10.11 0.84
C ARG A 26 3.12 -9.53 1.71
N GLU A 27 2.20 -10.39 2.12
CA GLU A 27 1.15 -10.02 3.05
C GLU A 27 1.70 -9.65 4.43
N SER A 28 1.03 -8.73 5.10
CA SER A 28 1.24 -8.51 6.52
C SER A 28 0.62 -9.68 7.30
N PRO A 29 1.36 -10.34 8.21
CA PRO A 29 0.84 -11.50 8.95
C PRO A 29 -0.30 -11.10 9.89
N ASP A 30 -1.17 -12.07 10.20
CA ASP A 30 -2.22 -11.92 11.19
C ASP A 30 -1.65 -11.53 12.57
N GLY A 31 -2.27 -10.52 13.21
CA GLY A 31 -2.00 -10.20 14.62
C GLY A 31 -1.04 -9.04 14.90
N GLY A 32 -0.56 -8.32 13.89
CA GLY A 32 0.08 -7.02 14.12
C GLY A 32 -0.96 -5.99 14.58
N ALA A 33 -0.61 -5.12 15.55
CA ALA A 33 -1.47 -4.01 15.98
C ALA A 33 -1.91 -3.06 14.83
N ASP A 34 -1.25 -3.17 13.67
CA ASP A 34 -1.47 -2.39 12.45
C ASP A 34 -2.41 -3.08 11.42
N ALA A 35 -2.79 -4.36 11.60
CA ALA A 35 -3.62 -5.14 10.65
C ALA A 35 -5.13 -4.98 10.91
N MET A 36 -5.63 -3.74 10.78
CA MET A 36 -7.01 -3.35 11.11
C MET A 36 -8.10 -4.18 10.37
N LEU A 37 -7.78 -4.75 9.20
CA LEU A 37 -8.73 -5.42 8.31
C LEU A 37 -8.40 -6.91 8.10
N GLY A 38 -7.49 -7.48 8.89
CA GLY A 38 -6.99 -8.85 8.75
C GLY A 38 -5.73 -8.96 7.87
N PRO A 39 -5.37 -10.18 7.45
CA PRO A 39 -4.12 -10.43 6.74
C PRO A 39 -4.25 -10.04 5.27
N GLY A 40 -3.15 -9.54 4.71
CA GLY A 40 -3.06 -9.17 3.29
C GLY A 40 -2.11 -8.02 3.02
N VAL A 41 -2.17 -7.51 1.79
CA VAL A 41 -1.39 -6.36 1.35
C VAL A 41 -2.26 -5.12 1.41
N TYR A 42 -1.75 -4.10 2.12
CA TYR A 42 -2.44 -2.84 2.31
C TYR A 42 -1.94 -1.80 1.32
N GLY A 43 -2.87 -0.99 0.83
CA GLY A 43 -2.62 0.16 -0.03
C GLY A 43 -3.65 1.24 0.21
N THR A 44 -3.61 2.27 -0.62
CA THR A 44 -4.53 3.40 -0.54
C THR A 44 -4.84 3.94 -1.93
N ALA A 45 -5.90 4.73 -2.06
CA ALA A 45 -6.15 5.56 -3.24
C ALA A 45 -5.45 6.94 -3.15
N VAL A 46 -4.85 7.28 -2.00
CA VAL A 46 -4.16 8.55 -1.81
C VAL A 46 -2.91 8.56 -2.68
N THR A 47 -2.87 9.51 -3.61
CA THR A 47 -1.77 9.66 -4.57
C THR A 47 -0.54 10.33 -3.93
N PRO A 48 0.66 10.17 -4.53
CA PRO A 48 1.90 10.81 -4.06
C PRO A 48 1.80 12.33 -3.94
N ALA A 49 0.97 12.98 -4.77
CA ALA A 49 0.76 14.43 -4.75
C ALA A 49 0.18 14.96 -3.42
N ALA A 50 -0.40 14.09 -2.58
CA ALA A 50 -0.86 14.48 -1.24
C ALA A 50 0.31 14.79 -0.28
N GLY A 51 1.52 14.31 -0.58
CA GLY A 51 2.72 14.47 0.23
C GLY A 51 2.86 13.44 1.35
N LYS A 52 4.11 13.14 1.70
CA LYS A 52 4.53 12.09 2.65
C LYS A 52 3.76 12.10 3.97
N ARG A 53 3.58 13.29 4.56
CA ARG A 53 2.81 13.48 5.80
C ARG A 53 1.35 13.03 5.69
N ALA A 54 0.67 13.42 4.61
CA ALA A 54 -0.74 13.09 4.41
C ALA A 54 -0.91 11.58 4.15
N ILE A 55 -0.01 11.00 3.35
CA ILE A 55 0.03 9.58 3.04
C ILE A 55 0.27 8.76 4.31
N ALA A 56 1.26 9.14 5.13
CA ALA A 56 1.56 8.45 6.37
C ALA A 56 0.37 8.50 7.33
N ASN A 57 -0.25 9.67 7.50
CA ASN A 57 -1.42 9.83 8.37
C ASN A 57 -2.65 9.05 7.86
N ASN A 58 -2.81 8.91 6.55
CA ASN A 58 -3.86 8.05 5.96
C ASN A 58 -3.60 6.57 6.27
N ASN A 59 -2.37 6.10 6.05
CA ASN A 59 -2.02 4.70 6.14
C ASN A 59 -1.96 4.21 7.59
N TRP A 60 -1.44 5.04 8.51
CA TRP A 60 -1.28 4.70 9.92
C TRP A 60 -2.06 5.69 10.80
N ALA A 61 -3.00 5.18 11.61
CA ALA A 61 -3.75 6.05 12.53
C ALA A 61 -2.87 6.61 13.66
N LYS A 62 -2.10 5.74 14.32
CA LYS A 62 -1.13 6.11 15.36
C LYS A 62 0.28 5.78 14.87
N GLY A 63 1.26 6.57 15.29
CA GLY A 63 2.66 6.34 14.94
C GLY A 63 3.06 6.72 13.51
N TRP A 64 2.19 7.37 12.75
CA TRP A 64 2.47 7.78 11.36
C TRP A 64 3.71 8.66 11.25
N GLN A 65 3.99 9.52 12.23
CA GLN A 65 5.18 10.37 12.22
C GLN A 65 6.48 9.55 12.26
N THR A 66 6.47 8.42 12.97
CA THR A 66 7.62 7.51 13.02
C THR A 66 7.76 6.76 11.70
N ARG A 67 6.65 6.38 11.06
CA ARG A 67 6.65 5.72 9.76
C ARG A 67 7.15 6.66 8.66
N GLU A 68 6.70 7.92 8.67
CA GLU A 68 7.17 8.97 7.79
C GLU A 68 8.69 9.18 7.93
N ARG A 69 9.18 9.44 9.16
CA ARG A 69 10.62 9.63 9.41
C ARG A 69 11.47 8.40 9.11
N GLY A 70 10.89 7.21 9.20
CA GLY A 70 11.55 5.95 8.88
C GLY A 70 11.56 5.62 7.39
N GLY A 71 11.06 6.51 6.53
CA GLY A 71 11.09 6.34 5.08
C GLY A 71 10.05 5.38 4.53
N HIS A 72 9.02 5.00 5.29
CA HIS A 72 7.97 4.08 4.82
C HIS A 72 7.03 4.66 3.75
N VAL A 73 7.31 5.88 3.30
CA VAL A 73 6.58 6.61 2.26
C VAL A 73 7.53 7.28 1.29
N ASP A 74 8.77 6.78 1.17
CA ASP A 74 9.77 7.32 0.25
C ASP A 74 9.57 6.80 -1.18
N TYR A 75 9.05 5.60 -1.31
CA TYR A 75 8.75 4.98 -2.60
C TYR A 75 7.32 4.48 -2.63
N VAL A 76 6.78 4.35 -3.83
CA VAL A 76 5.43 3.82 -4.04
C VAL A 76 5.42 2.82 -5.18
N PHE A 77 4.74 1.70 -4.97
CA PHE A 77 4.27 0.84 -6.04
C PHE A 77 2.83 1.25 -6.36
N LYS A 78 2.61 1.75 -7.58
CA LYS A 78 1.26 1.95 -8.12
C LYS A 78 0.89 0.72 -8.93
N ILE A 79 -0.15 0.02 -8.53
CA ILE A 79 -0.56 -1.25 -9.12
C ILE A 79 -1.99 -1.13 -9.60
N ARG A 80 -2.25 -1.47 -10.87
CA ARG A 80 -3.61 -1.48 -11.42
C ARG A 80 -4.28 -2.80 -11.13
N ILE A 81 -5.20 -2.81 -10.17
CA ILE A 81 -5.86 -4.01 -9.67
C ILE A 81 -7.36 -3.97 -10.01
N PRO A 82 -7.98 -5.10 -10.43
CA PRO A 82 -9.42 -5.17 -10.55
C PRO A 82 -10.11 -4.84 -9.22
N ARG A 83 -11.11 -3.96 -9.22
CA ARG A 83 -11.76 -3.49 -7.99
C ARG A 83 -12.29 -4.63 -7.12
N GLN A 84 -12.77 -5.69 -7.75
CA GLN A 84 -13.27 -6.90 -7.08
C GLN A 84 -12.20 -7.71 -6.33
N SER A 85 -10.91 -7.47 -6.62
CA SER A 85 -9.78 -8.13 -5.95
C SER A 85 -9.33 -7.40 -4.69
N VAL A 86 -9.93 -6.24 -4.36
CA VAL A 86 -9.62 -5.48 -3.15
C VAL A 86 -10.87 -5.24 -2.32
N LEU A 87 -10.69 -5.23 -1.00
CA LEU A 87 -11.66 -4.63 -0.09
C LEU A 87 -11.31 -3.15 0.07
N GLU A 88 -12.31 -2.29 -0.10
CA GLU A 88 -12.17 -0.84 0.02
C GLU A 88 -12.77 -0.37 1.35
N TYR A 89 -12.00 0.40 2.10
CA TYR A 89 -12.40 0.93 3.40
C TYR A 89 -12.24 2.45 3.44
N ASN A 90 -13.37 3.14 3.57
CA ASN A 90 -13.46 4.60 3.62
C ASN A 90 -14.07 5.01 4.95
N VAL A 91 -13.24 5.39 5.92
CA VAL A 91 -13.71 5.81 7.25
C VAL A 91 -12.96 7.05 7.73
N GLY A 92 -13.73 8.09 8.06
CA GLY A 92 -13.19 9.39 8.43
C GLY A 92 -12.40 9.98 7.26
N THR A 93 -11.11 10.23 7.49
CA THR A 93 -10.18 10.78 6.50
C THR A 93 -9.34 9.70 5.81
N ARG A 94 -9.58 8.42 6.10
CA ARG A 94 -8.76 7.30 5.60
C ARG A 94 -9.43 6.61 4.43
N HIS A 95 -8.67 6.41 3.36
CA HIS A 95 -9.03 5.60 2.20
C HIS A 95 -8.01 4.48 2.05
N ILE A 96 -8.42 3.25 2.34
CA ILE A 96 -7.53 2.08 2.40
C ILE A 96 -8.07 1.00 1.48
N TYR A 97 -7.15 0.32 0.80
CA TYR A 97 -7.39 -0.92 0.09
C TYR A 97 -6.71 -2.08 0.80
N LEU A 98 -7.38 -3.24 0.83
CA LEU A 98 -6.80 -4.50 1.24
C LEU A 98 -6.92 -5.51 0.09
N HIS A 99 -5.78 -5.96 -0.42
CA HIS A 99 -5.70 -7.11 -1.31
C HIS A 99 -5.45 -8.37 -0.46
N LYS A 100 -6.29 -9.41 -0.63
CA LYS A 100 -6.13 -10.67 0.12
C LYS A 100 -4.95 -11.46 -0.42
N GLY A 101 -4.07 -11.91 0.47
CA GLY A 101 -2.84 -12.60 0.08
C GLY A 101 -1.78 -11.67 -0.52
N ALA A 102 -0.61 -12.23 -0.77
CA ALA A 102 0.49 -11.54 -1.44
C ALA A 102 0.08 -11.05 -2.84
N ILE A 103 0.60 -9.90 -3.25
CA ILE A 103 0.48 -9.40 -4.61
C ILE A 103 1.69 -9.90 -5.41
N VAL A 104 1.46 -10.75 -6.41
CA VAL A 104 2.49 -11.13 -7.38
C VAL A 104 2.54 -10.06 -8.48
N LEU A 105 3.67 -9.38 -8.62
CA LEU A 105 3.79 -8.21 -9.49
C LEU A 105 3.53 -8.53 -10.96
N GLY A 106 3.97 -9.70 -11.44
CA GLY A 106 3.75 -10.13 -12.82
C GLY A 106 2.28 -10.37 -13.21
N THR A 107 1.36 -10.35 -12.25
CA THR A 107 -0.09 -10.49 -12.49
C THR A 107 -0.75 -9.17 -12.90
N TYR A 108 -0.12 -8.03 -12.62
CA TYR A 108 -0.72 -6.70 -12.75
C TYR A 108 0.18 -5.74 -13.52
N GLU A 109 -0.41 -4.69 -14.10
CA GLU A 109 0.35 -3.51 -14.52
C GLU A 109 0.81 -2.76 -13.27
N TRP A 110 2.11 -2.44 -13.20
CA TRP A 110 2.66 -1.70 -12.06
C TRP A 110 3.81 -0.79 -12.48
N GLU A 111 4.02 0.26 -11.69
CA GLU A 111 5.18 1.14 -11.74
C GLU A 111 5.67 1.42 -10.32
N CYS A 112 6.98 1.64 -10.16
CA CYS A 112 7.62 2.02 -8.91
C CYS A 112 8.41 3.31 -9.10
N TYR A 113 8.22 4.27 -8.19
CA TYR A 113 8.92 5.55 -8.23
C TYR A 113 9.02 6.18 -6.83
N GLU A 114 9.93 7.15 -6.70
CA GLU A 114 10.13 7.94 -5.50
C GLU A 114 8.98 8.96 -5.31
N VAL A 115 8.57 9.17 -4.06
CA VAL A 115 7.44 10.02 -3.62
C VAL A 115 7.90 11.40 -3.18
#